data_AF-A0A318T712-F1
#
_entry.id   AF-A0A318T712-F1
#
_cell.length_a   1.000
_cell.length_b   1.000
_cell.length_c   1.000
_cell.angle_alpha   90.00
_cell.angle_beta   90.00
_cell.angle_gamma   90.00
#
_symmetry.space_group_name_H-M   'P 1'
#
loop_
_entity.id
_entity.type
_entity.pdbx_description
1 polymer ?
#
loop_
_entity_poly.entity_id
_entity_poly.type
_entity_poly.pdbx_seq_one_letter_code
_entity_poly.pdbx_strand_id
1 'polypeptide(L)'
;MTGLFKNFPASWCSHLDVADVAARLLTDTKITGLVGVGQLPGLRGPQLADGFAKQLGHDVSFKTITPDEFGSLMAPLLGDGAAAGIVKFYNTLAGVSEDIIAEKTSAQRQLNIEPRTVAEWLGEKLDRTGTSAKKAAA
;
A
#
# COMPACT_ATOMS: atom_id res chain seq x y z
N MET A 1 -17.81 13.58 7.47
CA MET A 1 -16.58 12.76 7.47
C MET A 1 -16.00 12.49 6.07
N THR A 2 -16.67 12.86 4.98
CA THR A 2 -16.34 12.51 3.58
C THR A 2 -15.07 13.13 2.99
N GLY A 3 -14.20 13.80 3.75
CA GLY A 3 -12.94 14.37 3.25
C GLY A 3 -11.67 13.84 3.91
N LEU A 4 -11.78 13.15 5.05
CA LEU A 4 -10.62 12.80 5.88
C LEU A 4 -9.67 11.85 5.14
N PHE A 5 -10.21 10.80 4.53
CA PHE A 5 -9.40 9.79 3.82
C PHE A 5 -8.74 10.28 2.53
N LYS A 6 -9.21 11.38 1.92
CA LYS A 6 -8.61 11.88 0.67
C LYS A 6 -7.15 12.28 0.89
N ASN A 7 -6.88 12.94 2.01
CA ASN A 7 -5.55 13.46 2.34
C ASN A 7 -4.86 12.69 3.47
N PHE A 8 -5.48 11.61 3.96
CA PHE A 8 -4.91 10.71 4.96
C PHE A 8 -3.64 10.05 4.40
N PRO A 9 -2.46 10.29 4.99
CA PRO A 9 -1.24 9.70 4.53
C PRO A 9 -1.08 8.29 5.12
N ALA A 10 -0.74 7.33 4.26
CA ALA A 10 -0.50 5.94 4.66
C ALA A 10 0.86 5.46 4.13
N SER A 11 1.66 4.81 4.99
CA SER A 11 2.90 4.13 4.61
C SER A 11 2.59 2.82 3.92
N TRP A 12 1.99 2.92 2.73
CA TRP A 12 1.64 1.78 1.91
C TRP A 12 2.90 1.04 1.43
N CYS A 13 2.81 -0.28 1.37
CA CYS A 13 3.78 -1.16 0.71
C CYS A 13 3.06 -2.29 -0.02
N SER A 14 3.76 -2.92 -0.96
CA SER A 14 3.36 -4.16 -1.57
C SER A 14 3.82 -5.36 -0.73
N HIS A 15 3.19 -6.53 -0.95
CA HIS A 15 3.64 -7.78 -0.34
C HIS A 15 5.07 -8.17 -0.73
N LEU A 16 5.56 -7.76 -1.91
CA LEU A 16 6.95 -8.02 -2.32
C LEU A 16 7.93 -7.16 -1.52
N ASP A 17 7.58 -5.91 -1.19
CA ASP A 17 8.43 -5.08 -0.33
C ASP A 17 8.59 -5.71 1.06
N VAL A 18 7.50 -6.26 1.61
CA VAL A 18 7.53 -7.00 2.88
C VAL A 18 8.41 -8.24 2.77
N ALA A 19 8.32 -8.98 1.66
CA ALA A 19 9.13 -10.17 1.44
C ALA A 19 10.63 -9.84 1.32
N ASP A 20 10.99 -8.80 0.59
CA ASP A 20 12.37 -8.35 0.41
C ASP A 20 13.00 -7.95 1.76
N VAL A 21 12.26 -7.22 2.59
CA VAL A 21 12.69 -6.85 3.95
C VAL A 21 12.80 -8.08 4.86
N ALA A 22 11.79 -8.96 4.86
CA ALA A 22 11.81 -10.16 5.68
C ALA A 22 12.97 -11.09 5.31
N ALA A 23 13.24 -11.30 4.02
CA ALA A 23 14.36 -12.10 3.55
C ALA A 23 15.71 -11.54 4.02
N ARG A 24 15.88 -10.21 4.01
CA ARG A 24 17.07 -9.56 4.55
C ARG A 24 17.21 -9.77 6.06
N LEU A 25 16.14 -9.61 6.81
CA LEU A 25 16.16 -9.77 8.27
C LEU A 25 16.40 -11.22 8.73
N LEU A 26 16.06 -12.21 7.91
CA LEU A 26 16.41 -13.62 8.17
C LEU A 26 17.92 -13.90 8.10
N THR A 27 18.69 -13.04 7.43
CA THR A 27 20.13 -13.27 7.17
C THR A 27 21.04 -12.24 7.86
N ASP A 28 20.57 -11.01 8.07
CA ASP A 28 21.33 -9.97 8.75
C ASP A 28 20.97 -9.91 10.25
N THR A 29 21.66 -10.74 11.03
CA THR A 29 21.44 -10.88 12.48
C THR A 29 21.86 -9.66 13.30
N LYS A 30 22.47 -8.64 12.68
CA LYS A 30 22.85 -7.39 13.37
C LYS A 30 21.64 -6.48 13.59
N ILE A 31 20.60 -6.63 12.77
CA ILE A 31 19.38 -5.82 12.86
C ILE A 31 18.42 -6.49 13.83
N THR A 32 18.00 -5.74 14.85
CA THR A 32 17.09 -6.22 15.89
C THR A 32 16.00 -5.19 16.16
N GLY A 33 14.89 -5.63 16.73
CA GLY A 33 13.75 -4.76 17.05
C GLY A 33 12.76 -4.64 15.89
N LEU A 34 12.10 -3.48 15.81
CA LEU A 34 11.05 -3.22 14.84
C LEU A 34 11.64 -2.62 13.56
N VAL A 35 11.22 -3.15 12.40
CA VAL A 35 11.47 -2.56 11.08
C VAL A 35 10.13 -2.26 10.42
N GLY A 36 9.86 -0.97 10.18
CA GLY A 36 8.68 -0.52 9.45
C GLY A 36 8.88 -0.67 7.94
N VAL A 37 7.87 -1.19 7.24
CA VAL A 37 7.87 -1.36 5.78
C VAL A 37 6.74 -0.53 5.19
N GLY A 38 7.06 0.37 4.28
CA GLY A 38 6.09 1.31 3.73
C GLY A 38 6.73 2.57 3.18
N GLN A 39 6.02 3.26 2.28
CA GLN A 39 6.48 4.52 1.71
C GLN A 39 6.61 5.63 2.77
N LEU A 40 7.69 6.40 2.65
CA LEU A 40 7.95 7.63 3.39
C LEU A 40 8.42 8.71 2.39
N PRO A 41 7.74 9.88 2.31
CA PRO A 41 6.50 10.24 3.00
C PRO A 41 5.32 9.34 2.59
N GLY A 42 4.31 9.23 3.46
CA GLY A 42 3.15 8.38 3.18
C GLY A 42 2.33 8.81 1.97
N LEU A 43 1.76 7.82 1.29
CA LEU A 43 0.94 7.95 0.10
C LEU A 43 -0.46 8.46 0.45
N ARG A 44 -0.97 9.39 -0.36
CA ARG A 44 -2.35 9.91 -0.26
C ARG A 44 -3.19 9.46 -1.44
N GLY A 45 -4.51 9.51 -1.27
CA GLY A 45 -5.47 9.10 -2.30
C GLY A 45 -5.23 9.72 -3.69
N PRO A 46 -5.05 11.05 -3.83
CA PRO A 46 -4.72 11.67 -5.11
C PRO A 46 -3.44 11.15 -5.75
N GLN A 47 -2.38 10.90 -4.98
CA GLN A 47 -1.12 10.38 -5.50
C GLN A 47 -1.28 8.94 -6.03
N LEU A 48 -2.11 8.14 -5.37
CA LEU A 48 -2.49 6.81 -5.85
C LEU A 48 -3.25 6.92 -7.18
N ALA A 49 -4.26 7.80 -7.26
CA ALA A 49 -5.02 8.03 -8.49
C ALA A 49 -4.14 8.51 -9.65
N ASP A 50 -3.18 9.40 -9.40
CA ASP A 50 -2.22 9.86 -10.41
C ASP A 50 -1.36 8.70 -10.96
N GLY A 51 -0.94 7.77 -10.10
CA GLY A 51 -0.22 6.57 -10.50
C GLY A 51 -1.05 5.68 -11.44
N PHE A 52 -2.31 5.44 -11.10
CA PHE A 52 -3.25 4.70 -11.95
C PHE A 52 -3.54 5.43 -13.26
N ALA A 53 -3.77 6.75 -13.24
CA ALA A 53 -4.04 7.52 -14.44
C ALA A 53 -2.90 7.43 -15.45
N LYS A 54 -1.65 7.54 -14.97
CA LYS A 54 -0.46 7.38 -15.81
C LYS A 54 -0.35 5.99 -16.41
N GLN A 55 -0.62 4.94 -15.64
CA GLN A 55 -0.52 3.56 -16.12
C GLN A 55 -1.63 3.21 -17.13
N LEU A 56 -2.86 3.69 -16.88
CA LEU A 56 -4.04 3.34 -17.69
C LEU A 56 -4.21 4.24 -18.92
N GLY A 57 -3.55 5.40 -18.97
CA GLY A 57 -3.63 6.34 -20.09
C GLY A 57 -4.95 7.12 -20.15
N HIS A 58 -5.69 7.22 -19.05
CA HIS A 58 -6.90 8.03 -18.94
C HIS A 58 -7.06 8.61 -17.52
N ASP A 59 -7.93 9.60 -17.37
CA ASP A 59 -8.16 10.25 -16.09
C ASP A 59 -8.71 9.26 -15.04
N VAL A 60 -8.13 9.31 -13.85
CA VAL A 60 -8.54 8.55 -12.66
C VAL A 60 -8.62 9.52 -11.49
N SER A 61 -9.68 9.44 -10.68
CA SER A 61 -9.85 10.32 -9.52
C SER A 61 -10.11 9.53 -8.25
N PHE A 62 -9.51 9.95 -7.14
CA PHE A 62 -9.78 9.38 -5.83
C PHE A 62 -11.08 9.94 -5.25
N LYS A 63 -12.02 9.05 -4.91
CA LYS A 63 -13.29 9.40 -4.26
C LYS A 63 -13.37 8.69 -2.91
N THR A 64 -13.74 9.46 -1.90
CA THR A 64 -13.98 8.98 -0.55
C THR A 64 -15.42 8.54 -0.41
N ILE A 65 -15.62 7.37 0.18
CA ILE A 65 -16.91 6.84 0.62
C ILE A 65 -16.80 6.48 2.11
N THR A 66 -17.94 6.28 2.77
CA THR A 66 -17.97 5.83 4.16
C THR A 66 -17.54 4.36 4.29
N PRO A 67 -17.04 3.93 5.46
CA PRO A 67 -16.75 2.52 5.72
C PRO A 67 -17.95 1.59 5.45
N ASP A 68 -19.16 2.00 5.83
CA ASP A 68 -20.39 1.22 5.63
C ASP A 68 -20.77 1.10 4.15
N GLU A 69 -20.65 2.19 3.38
CA GLU A 69 -20.80 2.14 1.92
C GLU A 69 -19.78 1.20 1.28
N PHE A 70 -18.52 1.24 1.72
CA PHE A 70 -17.49 0.34 1.19
C PHE A 70 -17.77 -1.12 1.55
N GLY A 71 -18.16 -1.40 2.79
CA GLY A 71 -18.58 -2.73 3.23
C GLY A 71 -19.73 -3.28 2.37
N SER A 72 -20.74 -2.45 2.13
CA SER A 72 -21.90 -2.82 1.28
C SER A 72 -21.49 -3.17 -0.15
N LEU A 73 -20.51 -2.46 -0.72
CA LEU A 73 -19.97 -2.76 -2.05
C LEU A 73 -19.18 -4.09 -2.08
N MET A 74 -18.52 -4.44 -0.99
CA MET A 74 -17.65 -5.62 -0.90
C MET A 74 -18.38 -6.91 -0.51
N ALA A 75 -19.51 -6.83 0.21
CA ALA A 75 -20.25 -8.00 0.68
C ALA A 75 -20.60 -9.01 -0.44
N PRO A 76 -21.06 -8.61 -1.65
CA PRO A 76 -21.32 -9.55 -2.74
C PRO A 76 -20.07 -10.26 -3.28
N LEU A 77 -18.88 -9.68 -3.10
CA LEU A 77 -17.62 -10.20 -3.64
C LEU A 77 -16.86 -11.07 -2.62
N LEU A 78 -16.94 -10.72 -1.34
CA LEU A 78 -16.12 -11.30 -0.27
C LEU A 78 -16.95 -12.00 0.83
N GLY A 79 -18.28 -11.84 0.81
CA GLY A 79 -19.19 -12.30 1.85
C GLY A 79 -19.29 -11.36 3.06
N ASP A 80 -20.37 -11.50 3.82
CA ASP A 80 -20.74 -10.59 4.91
C ASP A 80 -19.68 -10.48 6.02
N GLY A 81 -19.04 -11.60 6.36
CA GLY A 81 -18.01 -11.63 7.40
C GLY A 81 -16.77 -10.81 7.03
N ALA A 82 -16.29 -10.93 5.78
CA ALA A 82 -15.16 -10.15 5.30
C ALA A 82 -15.53 -8.66 5.17
N ALA A 83 -16.74 -8.36 4.68
CA ALA A 83 -17.25 -6.99 4.60
C ALA A 83 -17.33 -6.32 5.97
N ALA A 84 -17.81 -7.03 7.00
CA ALA A 84 -17.84 -6.52 8.37
C ALA A 84 -16.42 -6.22 8.91
N GLY A 85 -15.43 -7.05 8.55
CA GLY A 85 -14.02 -6.80 8.86
C GLY A 85 -13.49 -5.51 8.22
N ILE A 86 -13.81 -5.27 6.96
CA ILE A 86 -13.45 -4.04 6.22
C ILE A 86 -14.05 -2.81 6.91
N VAL A 87 -15.35 -2.84 7.24
CA VAL A 87 -16.03 -1.74 7.95
C VAL A 87 -15.34 -1.43 9.27
N LYS A 88 -15.07 -2.45 10.08
CA LYS A 88 -14.38 -2.28 11.37
C LYS A 88 -12.98 -1.69 11.21
N PHE A 89 -12.22 -2.15 10.22
CA PHE A 89 -10.87 -1.66 9.95
C PHE A 89 -10.88 -0.18 9.59
N TYR A 90 -11.70 0.25 8.63
CA TYR A 90 -11.76 1.65 8.22
C TYR A 90 -12.38 2.56 9.28
N ASN A 91 -13.34 2.09 10.08
CA ASN A 91 -13.81 2.84 11.24
C ASN A 91 -12.72 3.06 12.28
N THR A 92 -11.84 2.07 12.49
CA THR A 92 -10.68 2.23 13.39
C THR A 92 -9.69 3.25 12.84
N LEU A 93 -9.36 3.15 11.54
CA LEU A 93 -8.48 4.11 10.85
C LEU A 93 -9.05 5.55 10.86
N ALA A 94 -10.37 5.71 10.78
CA ALA A 94 -11.00 7.03 10.86
C ALA A 94 -10.77 7.74 12.20
N GLY A 95 -10.36 7.00 13.25
CA GLY A 95 -10.02 7.54 14.56
C GLY A 95 -8.60 8.10 14.70
N VAL A 96 -7.76 7.96 13.67
CA VAL A 96 -6.37 8.49 13.66
C VAL A 96 -6.17 9.49 12.52
N SER A 97 -5.11 10.31 12.62
CA SER A 97 -4.79 11.33 11.61
C SER A 97 -3.91 10.81 10.46
N GLU A 98 -3.19 9.72 10.69
CA GLU A 98 -2.24 9.13 9.76
C GLU A 98 -1.96 7.65 10.11
N ASP A 99 -1.47 6.90 9.13
CA ASP A 99 -0.99 5.52 9.28
C ASP A 99 0.44 5.42 8.72
N ILE A 100 1.41 5.93 9.48
CA ILE A 100 2.77 6.16 9.01
C ILE A 100 3.77 5.39 9.87
N ILE A 101 4.71 4.71 9.22
CA ILE A 101 5.81 4.05 9.92
C ILE A 101 6.80 5.09 10.47
N ALA A 102 7.47 4.76 11.57
CA ALA A 102 8.50 5.65 12.11
C ALA A 102 9.77 5.61 11.23
N GLU A 103 10.21 6.77 10.74
CA GLU A 103 11.40 6.92 9.88
C GLU A 103 12.66 6.34 10.51
N LYS A 104 12.85 6.52 11.82
CA LYS A 104 14.03 5.99 12.55
C LYS A 104 14.17 4.47 12.46
N THR A 105 13.04 3.77 12.30
CA THR A 105 12.96 2.31 12.24
C THR A 105 12.52 1.81 10.87
N SER A 106 12.58 2.64 9.84
CA SER A 106 12.11 2.24 8.52
C SER A 106 13.13 1.33 7.81
N ALA A 107 12.65 0.47 6.92
CA ALA A 107 13.49 -0.36 6.08
C ALA A 107 14.45 0.47 5.21
N GLN A 108 14.01 1.65 4.75
CA GLN A 108 14.86 2.61 4.04
C GLN A 108 16.09 2.97 4.88
N ARG A 109 15.88 3.32 6.16
CA ARG A 109 16.96 3.79 7.02
C ARG A 109 17.83 2.67 7.58
N GLN A 110 17.22 1.55 7.98
CA GLN A 110 17.94 0.47 8.67
C GLN A 110 18.57 -0.54 7.70
N LEU A 111 17.95 -0.75 6.53
CA LEU A 111 18.35 -1.79 5.58
C LEU A 111 18.75 -1.24 4.21
N ASN A 112 18.57 0.07 3.97
CA ASN A 112 18.75 0.69 2.65
C ASN A 112 17.90 0.01 1.57
N ILE A 113 16.66 -0.37 1.93
CA ILE A 113 15.66 -0.96 1.03
C ILE A 113 14.54 0.07 0.84
N GLU A 114 14.38 0.53 -0.40
CA GLU A 114 13.28 1.39 -0.79
C GLU A 114 12.05 0.56 -1.21
N PRO A 115 10.83 0.89 -0.75
CA PRO A 115 9.62 0.24 -1.23
C PRO A 115 9.33 0.64 -2.68
N ARG A 116 8.69 -0.26 -3.42
CA ARG A 116 8.20 0.04 -4.77
C ARG A 116 7.32 1.28 -4.79
N THR A 117 7.56 2.14 -5.76
CA THR A 117 6.64 3.23 -6.11
C THR A 117 5.33 2.66 -6.66
N VAL A 118 4.28 3.47 -6.66
CA VAL A 118 2.99 3.08 -7.27
C VAL A 118 3.17 2.71 -8.74
N ALA A 119 4.02 3.44 -9.48
CA ALA A 119 4.27 3.17 -10.90
C ALA A 119 5.00 1.84 -11.12
N GLU A 120 6.03 1.54 -10.33
CA GLU A 120 6.74 0.25 -10.41
C GLU A 120 5.82 -0.91 -10.08
N TRP A 121 5.05 -0.80 -8.99
CA TRP A 121 4.08 -1.83 -8.60
C TRP A 121 3.01 -2.04 -9.68
N LEU A 122 2.46 -0.96 -10.24
CA LEU A 122 1.47 -1.06 -11.32
C LEU A 122 2.06 -1.67 -12.59
N GLY A 123 3.30 -1.32 -12.94
CA GLY A 123 4.02 -1.94 -14.05
C GLY A 123 4.16 -3.44 -13.85
N GLU A 124 4.53 -3.90 -12.65
CA GLU A 124 4.64 -5.32 -12.35
C GLU A 124 3.28 -6.06 -12.38
N LYS A 125 2.18 -5.41 -11.98
CA LYS A 125 0.86 -6.06 -11.85
C LYS A 125 -0.03 -5.94 -13.09
N LEU A 126 0.10 -4.87 -13.85
CA LEU A 126 -0.76 -4.54 -14.99
C LEU A 126 -0.05 -4.64 -16.34
N ASP A 127 1.24 -4.97 -16.38
CA ASP A 127 1.90 -5.29 -17.64
C ASP A 127 1.31 -6.58 -18.23
N ARG A 128 0.40 -6.38 -19.19
CA ARG A 128 -0.30 -7.42 -19.95
C ARG A 128 0.61 -8.15 -20.95
N THR A 129 1.88 -7.76 -21.08
CA THR A 129 2.78 -8.38 -22.06
C THR A 129 3.50 -9.63 -21.54
N GLY A 130 3.40 -9.96 -20.25
CA GLY A 130 4.07 -11.14 -19.67
C GLY A 130 5.61 -11.07 -19.73
N THR A 131 6.18 -9.88 -19.94
CA THR A 131 7.63 -9.72 -20.17
C THR A 131 8.43 -9.75 -18.87
N SER A 132 7.80 -9.48 -17.72
CA SER A 132 8.47 -9.39 -16.41
C SER A 132 9.07 -10.72 -15.93
N ALA A 133 8.57 -11.87 -16.43
CA ALA A 133 9.11 -13.18 -16.09
C ALA A 133 10.46 -13.52 -16.76
N LYS A 134 10.90 -12.74 -17.77
CA LYS A 134 12.13 -13.04 -18.55
C LYS A 134 13.39 -12.31 -18.10
N LYS A 135 13.32 -11.37 -17.15
CA LYS A 135 14.50 -10.57 -16.76
C LYS A 135 15.24 -11.04 -15.51
N ALA A 136 14.76 -12.10 -14.83
CA ALA A 136 15.42 -12.70 -13.67
C ALA A 136 16.31 -13.91 -14.01
N ALA A 137 16.47 -14.24 -15.30
CA ALA A 137 17.35 -15.29 -15.77
C ALA A 137 18.30 -14.73 -16.85
N ALA A 138 19.28 -13.94 -16.42
CA ALA A 138 20.48 -13.60 -17.18
C ALA A 138 21.62 -13.28 -16.21
#